data_AF-A0A2V1BCG8-F1
#
_entry.id   AF-A0A2V1BCG8-F1
#
_cell.length_a   1.000
_cell.length_b   1.000
_cell.length_c   1.000
_cell.angle_alpha   90.00
_cell.angle_beta   90.00
_cell.angle_gamma   90.00
#
_symmetry.space_group_name_H-M   'P 1'
#
loop_
_entity.id
_entity.type
_entity.pdbx_description
1 polymer ?
#
loop_
_entity_poly.entity_id
_entity_poly.type
_entity_poly.pdbx_seq_one_letter_code
_entity_poly.pdbx_strand_id
1 'polypeptide(L)'
;MDTTNVKRNDEGKRRKRKNEGINRRKDTLIKKAYELGEFDGIDVALIICKHGRYTTYRSRDHASWPPSVAEIQTAYPLPKNMLPEDIEKRFFNHTRGKKLPRKNKEEARIMSGRQTTCK
;
A
#
# COMPACT_ATOMS: atom_id res chain seq x y z
N MET A 1 -8.35 -38.77 16.02
CA MET A 1 -8.37 -38.16 14.67
C MET A 1 -7.77 -36.77 14.78
N ASP A 2 -6.61 -36.54 14.17
CA ASP A 2 -5.70 -35.43 14.47
C ASP A 2 -6.16 -34.09 13.87
N THR A 3 -6.69 -33.21 14.71
CA THR A 3 -7.12 -31.84 14.37
C THR A 3 -5.96 -30.90 14.02
N THR A 4 -4.72 -31.30 14.29
CA THR A 4 -3.51 -30.50 14.09
C THR A 4 -3.10 -30.35 12.62
N ASN A 5 -3.47 -31.31 11.75
CA ASN A 5 -3.10 -31.30 10.33
C ASN A 5 -3.97 -30.33 9.49
N VAL A 6 -5.23 -30.11 9.87
CA VAL A 6 -6.14 -29.18 9.17
C VAL A 6 -5.69 -27.73 9.35
N LYS A 7 -5.26 -27.36 10.57
CA LYS A 7 -4.88 -25.99 10.93
C LYS A 7 -3.61 -25.51 10.22
N ARG A 8 -2.63 -26.40 10.00
CA ARG A 8 -1.39 -26.09 9.26
C ARG A 8 -1.64 -25.78 7.78
N ASN A 9 -2.61 -26.46 7.16
CA ASN A 9 -2.92 -26.28 5.74
C ASN A 9 -3.65 -24.96 5.45
N ASP A 10 -4.46 -24.45 6.37
CA ASP A 10 -5.14 -23.15 6.22
C ASP A 10 -4.20 -21.95 6.38
N GLU A 11 -3.21 -22.04 7.27
CA GLU A 11 -2.18 -20.99 7.38
C GLU A 11 -1.34 -20.90 6.10
N GLY A 12 -0.93 -22.04 5.53
CA GLY A 12 -0.22 -22.07 4.25
C GLY A 12 -1.04 -21.43 3.12
N LYS A 13 -2.34 -21.74 3.05
CA LYS A 13 -3.28 -21.14 2.08
C LYS A 13 -3.46 -19.63 2.31
N ARG A 14 -3.58 -19.16 3.56
CA ARG A 14 -3.68 -17.72 3.90
C ARG A 14 -2.40 -16.96 3.55
N ARG A 15 -1.23 -17.51 3.85
CA ARG A 15 0.07 -16.92 3.51
C ARG A 15 0.24 -16.81 1.98
N LYS A 16 -0.15 -17.85 1.24
CA LYS A 16 -0.14 -17.86 -0.23
C LYS A 16 -1.02 -16.74 -0.82
N ARG A 17 -2.27 -16.59 -0.35
CA ARG A 17 -3.19 -15.52 -0.78
C ARG A 17 -2.68 -14.11 -0.45
N LYS A 18 -2.08 -13.92 0.73
CA LYS A 18 -1.51 -12.61 1.12
C LYS A 18 -0.33 -12.21 0.23
N ASN A 19 0.55 -13.17 -0.08
CA ASN A 19 1.69 -12.94 -0.97
C ASN A 19 1.24 -12.65 -2.41
N GLU A 20 0.20 -13.32 -2.87
CA GLU A 20 -0.40 -13.07 -4.19
C GLU A 20 -0.93 -11.62 -4.29
N GLY A 21 -1.63 -11.14 -3.26
CA GLY A 21 -2.11 -9.76 -3.21
C GLY A 21 -0.97 -8.72 -3.27
N ILE A 22 0.13 -8.96 -2.57
CA ILE A 22 1.32 -8.07 -2.61
C ILE A 22 1.97 -8.10 -3.99
N ASN A 23 2.15 -9.29 -4.57
CA ASN A 23 2.73 -9.41 -5.91
C ASN A 23 1.86 -8.69 -6.95
N ARG A 24 0.52 -8.87 -6.90
CA ARG A 24 -0.40 -8.14 -7.79
C ARG A 24 -0.29 -6.62 -7.65
N ARG A 25 -0.17 -6.10 -6.43
CA ARG A 25 0.04 -4.65 -6.21
C ARG A 25 1.38 -4.19 -6.75
N LYS A 26 2.44 -4.99 -6.56
CA LYS A 26 3.78 -4.72 -7.12
C LYS A 26 3.72 -4.64 -8.65
N ASP A 27 3.07 -5.60 -9.30
CA ASP A 27 2.94 -5.65 -10.75
C ASP A 27 2.09 -4.47 -11.26
N THR A 28 1.01 -4.12 -10.54
CA THR A 28 0.21 -2.93 -10.84
C THR A 28 1.02 -1.66 -10.72
N LEU A 29 1.88 -1.53 -9.70
CA LEU A 29 2.73 -0.36 -9.51
C LEU A 29 3.75 -0.23 -10.65
N ILE A 30 4.38 -1.32 -11.06
CA ILE A 30 5.28 -1.33 -12.22
C ILE A 30 4.53 -0.94 -13.49
N LYS A 31 3.33 -1.48 -13.71
CA LYS A 31 2.49 -1.10 -14.85
C LYS A 31 2.17 0.40 -14.86
N LYS A 32 1.85 0.98 -13.69
CA LYS A 32 1.58 2.42 -13.57
C LYS A 32 2.82 3.27 -13.78
N ALA A 33 3.98 2.80 -13.33
CA ALA A 33 5.26 3.46 -13.61
C ALA A 33 5.58 3.45 -15.11
N TYR A 34 5.29 2.35 -15.79
CA TYR A 34 5.40 2.25 -17.26
C TYR A 34 4.45 3.22 -17.97
N GLU A 35 3.16 3.19 -17.65
CA GLU A 35 2.17 4.11 -18.21
C GLU A 35 2.56 5.59 -18.01
N LEU A 36 3.20 5.93 -16.88
CA LEU A 36 3.67 7.28 -16.61
C LEU A 36 4.91 7.67 -17.43
N GLY A 37 5.78 6.72 -17.73
CA GLY A 37 6.99 6.94 -18.54
C GLY A 37 6.72 7.08 -20.03
N GLU A 38 5.52 6.69 -20.51
CA GLU A 38 5.10 6.90 -21.90
C GLU A 38 4.74 8.38 -22.20
N PHE A 39 4.61 9.22 -21.18
CA PHE A 39 4.39 10.66 -21.38
C PHE A 39 5.71 11.39 -21.66
N ASP A 40 5.68 12.29 -22.64
CA ASP A 40 6.85 13.07 -23.04
C ASP A 40 7.44 13.89 -21.88
N GLY A 41 8.77 13.84 -21.76
CA GLY A 41 9.52 14.57 -20.74
C GLY A 41 9.47 13.96 -19.34
N ILE A 42 8.90 12.77 -19.16
CA ILE A 42 8.85 12.08 -17.87
C ILE A 42 9.76 10.85 -17.88
N ASP A 43 10.80 10.91 -17.06
CA ASP A 43 11.65 9.77 -16.77
C ASP A 43 11.31 9.18 -15.40
N VAL A 44 11.01 7.88 -15.37
CA VAL A 44 10.55 7.17 -14.18
C VAL A 44 11.54 6.08 -13.81
N ALA A 45 11.93 6.05 -12.54
CA ALA A 45 12.65 4.93 -11.95
C ALA A 45 11.96 4.52 -10.65
N LEU A 46 11.84 3.21 -10.44
CA LEU A 46 11.19 2.64 -9.28
C LEU A 46 12.11 1.60 -8.65
N ILE A 47 12.38 1.76 -7.36
CA ILE A 47 13.20 0.84 -6.55
C ILE A 47 12.30 0.27 -5.45
N ILE A 48 12.13 -1.05 -5.44
CA ILE A 48 11.34 -1.77 -4.45
C ILE A 48 12.27 -2.71 -3.68
N CYS A 49 12.34 -2.57 -2.36
CA CYS A 49 13.05 -3.51 -1.49
C CYS A 49 12.04 -4.37 -0.72
N LYS A 50 12.12 -5.70 -0.87
CA LYS A 50 11.30 -6.66 -0.12
C LYS A 50 12.20 -7.74 0.47
N HIS A 51 12.25 -7.82 1.80
CA HIS A 51 13.07 -8.79 2.54
C HIS A 51 14.54 -8.82 2.07
N GLY A 52 15.15 -7.64 1.89
CA GLY A 52 16.54 -7.50 1.42
C GLY A 52 16.74 -7.72 -0.08
N ARG A 53 15.70 -8.05 -0.84
CA ARG A 53 15.78 -8.22 -2.29
C ARG A 53 15.25 -6.98 -3.01
N TYR A 54 16.07 -6.42 -3.88
CA TYR A 54 15.72 -5.27 -4.71
C TYR A 54 15.07 -5.71 -6.02
N THR A 55 14.05 -4.96 -6.44
CA THR A 55 13.46 -5.01 -7.77
C THR A 55 13.45 -3.60 -8.31
N THR A 56 14.03 -3.39 -9.48
CA THR A 56 14.16 -2.08 -10.10
C THR A 56 13.43 -2.03 -11.43
N TYR A 57 12.76 -0.93 -11.71
CA TYR A 57 12.21 -0.59 -13.02
C TYR A 57 12.75 0.77 -13.46
N ARG A 58 13.02 0.92 -14.76
CA ARG A 58 13.49 2.15 -15.39
C ARG A 58 12.71 2.35 -16.68
N SER A 59 12.23 3.56 -16.95
CA SER A 59 11.53 3.89 -18.19
C SER A 59 12.48 4.00 -19.39
N ARG A 60 13.71 4.47 -19.16
CA ARG A 60 14.77 4.55 -20.17
C ARG A 60 15.99 3.72 -19.78
N ASP A 61 16.59 3.10 -20.78
CA ASP A 61 17.78 2.27 -20.65
C ASP A 61 19.06 3.07 -20.95
N HIS A 62 19.25 4.18 -20.22
CA HIS A 62 20.50 4.94 -20.27
C HIS A 62 21.42 4.51 -19.13
N ALA A 63 22.71 4.35 -19.41
CA ALA A 63 23.70 3.88 -18.44
C ALA A 63 23.81 4.77 -17.18
N SER A 64 23.49 6.06 -17.31
CA SER A 64 23.50 7.07 -16.24
C SER A 64 22.15 7.24 -15.52
N TRP A 65 21.12 6.47 -15.87
CA TRP A 65 19.77 6.58 -15.30
C TRP A 65 19.39 5.32 -14.50
N PRO A 66 18.79 5.44 -13.31
CA PRO A 66 18.47 6.67 -12.59
C PRO A 66 19.69 7.32 -11.91
N PRO A 67 19.65 8.64 -11.67
CA PRO A 67 20.63 9.32 -10.82
C PRO A 67 20.60 8.77 -9.40
N SER A 68 21.73 8.86 -8.73
CA SER A 68 21.85 8.54 -7.31
C SER A 68 21.02 9.51 -6.46
N VAL A 69 20.65 9.06 -5.25
CA VAL A 69 19.91 9.90 -4.30
C VAL A 69 20.67 11.19 -3.97
N ALA A 70 22.00 11.13 -3.88
CA ALA A 70 22.84 12.30 -3.64
C ALA A 70 22.76 13.31 -4.79
N GLU A 71 22.86 12.83 -6.04
CA GLU A 71 22.72 13.69 -7.23
C GLU A 71 21.33 14.35 -7.28
N ILE A 72 20.26 13.60 -6.97
CA ILE A 72 18.89 14.13 -6.92
C ILE A 72 18.79 15.26 -5.89
N GLN A 73 19.37 15.09 -4.69
CA GLN A 73 19.32 16.10 -3.62
C GLN A 73 20.02 17.41 -3.99
N THR A 74 21.02 17.34 -4.88
CA THR A 74 21.76 18.51 -5.37
C THR A 74 21.18 19.11 -6.66
N ALA A 75 20.17 18.49 -7.25
CA ALA A 75 19.62 18.90 -8.54
C ALA A 75 18.83 20.22 -8.46
N TYR A 76 18.76 20.94 -9.59
CA TYR A 76 17.92 22.12 -9.76
C TYR A 76 16.87 21.87 -10.86
N PRO A 77 15.59 22.18 -10.62
CA PRO A 77 15.02 22.76 -9.40
C PRO A 77 15.03 21.80 -8.21
N LEU A 78 14.93 22.36 -6.99
CA LEU A 78 14.99 21.57 -5.75
C LEU A 78 13.98 20.41 -5.79
N PRO A 79 14.42 19.18 -5.47
CA PRO A 79 13.56 18.01 -5.55
C PRO A 79 12.45 18.07 -4.50
N LYS A 80 11.27 17.60 -4.88
CA LYS A 80 10.14 17.45 -3.96
C LYS A 80 10.12 16.05 -3.36
N ASN A 81 10.59 15.92 -2.12
CA ASN A 81 10.55 14.67 -1.37
C ASN A 81 9.17 14.50 -0.73
N MET A 82 8.51 13.35 -0.94
CA MET A 82 7.21 13.04 -0.37
C MET A 82 7.35 11.84 0.57
N LEU A 83 6.96 12.00 1.83
CA LEU A 83 6.98 10.93 2.82
C LEU A 83 5.61 10.25 2.93
N PRO A 84 5.53 9.03 3.51
CA PRO A 84 4.24 8.33 3.70
C PRO A 84 3.19 9.21 4.38
N GLU A 85 3.59 10.02 5.37
CA GLU A 85 2.71 10.91 6.13
C GLU A 85 2.06 11.99 5.24
N ASP A 86 2.80 12.49 4.24
CA ASP A 86 2.29 13.48 3.29
C ASP A 86 1.25 12.86 2.35
N ILE A 87 1.48 11.61 1.96
CA ILE A 87 0.58 10.84 1.11
C ILE A 87 -0.72 10.52 1.87
N GLU A 88 -0.62 10.07 3.13
CA GLU A 88 -1.77 9.80 3.97
C GLU A 88 -2.66 11.04 4.12
N LYS A 89 -2.08 12.19 4.48
CA LYS A 89 -2.81 13.46 4.58
C LYS A 89 -3.56 13.80 3.29
N ARG A 90 -2.95 13.56 2.13
CA ARG A 90 -3.59 13.79 0.82
C ARG A 90 -4.81 12.88 0.61
N PHE A 91 -4.71 11.60 0.96
CA PHE A 91 -5.83 10.66 0.84
C PHE A 91 -6.95 10.92 1.85
N PHE A 92 -6.64 11.27 3.09
CA PHE A 92 -7.63 11.64 4.12
C PHE A 92 -8.45 12.87 3.73
N ASN A 93 -7.81 13.87 3.13
CA ASN A 93 -8.50 15.08 2.66
C ASN A 93 -9.49 14.78 1.53
N HIS A 94 -9.16 13.81 0.66
CA HIS A 94 -10.05 13.36 -0.40
C HIS A 94 -11.26 12.54 0.11
N THR A 95 -11.16 11.94 1.30
CA THR A 95 -12.24 11.14 1.89
C THR A 95 -13.25 11.96 2.70
N ARG A 96 -12.96 13.22 3.07
CA ARG A 96 -13.92 14.07 3.82
C ARG A 96 -15.21 14.36 3.04
N GLY A 97 -15.21 14.21 1.71
CA GLY A 97 -16.42 14.29 0.88
C GLY A 97 -17.22 12.98 0.76
N LYS A 98 -16.68 11.84 1.20
CA LYS A 98 -17.39 10.55 1.19
C LYS A 98 -17.67 10.15 2.64
N LYS A 99 -18.90 10.39 3.10
CA LYS A 99 -19.41 9.89 4.39
C LYS A 99 -18.93 8.46 4.60
N LEU A 100 -18.20 8.20 5.68
CA LEU A 100 -17.90 6.82 6.09
C LEU A 100 -19.23 6.07 6.24
N PRO A 101 -19.30 4.79 5.83
CA PRO A 101 -20.45 3.95 6.16
C PRO A 101 -20.56 3.89 7.68
N ARG A 102 -21.74 4.29 8.20
CA ARG A 102 -22.11 4.19 9.61
C ARG A 102 -21.93 2.72 10.03
N LYS A 103 -20.83 2.40 10.69
CA LYS A 103 -20.70 1.11 11.38
C LYS A 103 -21.70 1.09 12.54
N ASN A 104 -22.69 0.22 12.37
CA ASN A 104 -23.51 -0.47 13.37
C ASN A 104 -24.01 0.38 14.56
N LYS A 105 -25.17 1.02 14.37
CA LYS A 105 -25.99 1.58 15.45
C LYS A 105 -26.71 0.47 16.28
N GLU A 106 -26.58 -0.80 15.88
CA GLU A 106 -27.18 -1.96 16.54
C GLU A 106 -26.47 -2.33 17.86
N GLU A 107 -25.13 -2.21 17.93
CA GLU A 107 -24.36 -2.63 19.12
C GLU A 107 -24.58 -1.71 20.33
N ALA A 108 -24.89 -0.44 20.10
CA ALA A 108 -25.21 0.52 21.18
C ALA A 108 -26.57 0.25 21.83
N ARG A 109 -27.50 -0.45 21.16
CA ARG A 109 -28.84 -0.74 21.68
C ARG A 109 -28.86 -2.00 22.56
N ILE A 110 -27.93 -2.92 22.33
CA ILE A 110 -27.85 -4.19 23.07
C ILE A 110 -27.20 -3.98 24.47
N MET A 111 -26.40 -2.92 24.65
CA MET A 111 -25.75 -2.62 25.94
C MET A 111 -26.60 -1.80 26.92
N SER A 112 -27.77 -1.26 26.52
CA SER A 112 -28.63 -0.47 27.40
C SER A 112 -29.84 -1.25 27.98
N GLY A 113 -29.95 -2.56 27.71
CA GLY A 113 -31.13 -3.36 28.01
C GLY A 113 -31.04 -4.31 29.20
N ARG A 114 -29.97 -4.28 30.01
CA ARG A 114 -29.81 -5.19 31.16
C ARG A 114 -29.34 -4.46 32.41
N GLN A 115 -30.31 -3.94 33.18
CA GLN A 115 -30.29 -3.60 34.61
C GLN A 115 -31.61 -2.81 34.83
N THR A 116 -32.59 -3.18 35.65
CA THR A 116 -32.62 -3.94 36.90
C THR A 116 -34.03 -4.52 37.13
N THR A 117 -34.13 -5.80 37.46
CA THR A 117 -35.22 -6.37 38.25
C THR A 117 -34.82 -6.40 39.73
N CYS A 118 -35.81 -6.59 40.62
CA CYS A 118 -35.76 -6.68 42.09
C CYS A 118 -35.95 -5.33 42.82
N LYS A 119 -36.91 -5.12 43.72
CA LYS A 119 -37.85 -5.97 44.47
C LYS A 119 -39.18 -5.23 44.64
#